data_AF-M0ZNE4-F1
#
_entry.id   AF-M0ZNE4-F1
#
_cell.length_a   1.000
_cell.length_b   1.000
_cell.length_c   1.000
_cell.angle_alpha   90.00
_cell.angle_beta   90.00
_cell.angle_gamma   90.00
#
_symmetry.space_group_name_H-M   'P 1'
#
loop_
_entity.id
_entity.type
_entity.pdbx_description
1 polymer ?
#
loop_
_entity_poly.entity_id
_entity_poly.type
_entity_poly.pdbx_seq_one_letter_code
_entity_poly.pdbx_strand_id
1 'polypeptide(L)'
;MADWAGLTHDLLLLIAKRVKVMEDFIAFRSVCTSWRTASPKDNFDILSPQLPLLMLPDDHENNYYRQFYSLSKGKVSRKLYLPDAKGRDCFPTHHMGWLLTQSLNGEEVNLFNPFSATKIHLPNQFALRALQSPDDLIEEPEFYRHIKLATLSANPSFTSDYVLVISYDTDVNYLAYWLPGDINWTLFDMDERHGGVCNMTYYKGQFYLLTWGAEIWVVDVQSRDRRVELHLIYLNNNKDLFRHSIQYYLVGVNDALLFVARFGRNRSNYNSAVDTFKCEVYEVDEMKCKLKRIHNLGDSTIFLGLNGATSIDSTKFTRAIKPNHIYFTDDWDEQNLSLECGGGKDTGVYNLEDGNIEYFYPELPLSCICPPTWVIPSL
;
A
#
# COMPACT_ATOMS: atom_id res chain seq x y z
N MET A 1 -38.10 -20.22 13.45
CA MET A 1 -36.66 -20.15 13.16
C MET A 1 -36.08 -21.53 13.33
N ALA A 2 -35.28 -22.01 12.38
CA ALA A 2 -34.50 -23.23 12.57
C ALA A 2 -33.37 -22.96 13.57
N ASP A 3 -33.04 -23.94 14.40
CA ASP A 3 -31.93 -23.84 15.37
C ASP A 3 -30.60 -24.16 14.67
N TRP A 4 -29.83 -23.12 14.37
CA TRP A 4 -28.49 -23.24 13.78
C TRP A 4 -27.40 -23.54 14.83
N ALA A 5 -27.71 -23.48 16.13
CA ALA A 5 -26.76 -23.80 17.19
C ALA A 5 -26.46 -25.30 17.26
N GLY A 6 -27.40 -26.15 16.82
CA GLY A 6 -27.28 -27.61 16.77
C GLY A 6 -26.58 -28.18 15.52
N LEU A 7 -26.02 -27.33 14.64
CA LEU A 7 -25.28 -27.80 13.47
C LEU A 7 -24.07 -28.66 13.87
N THR A 8 -23.93 -29.81 13.21
CA THR A 8 -22.78 -30.70 13.41
C THR A 8 -21.49 -30.00 13.00
N HIS A 9 -20.39 -30.34 13.68
CA HIS A 9 -19.06 -29.81 13.39
C HIS A 9 -18.67 -29.89 11.90
N ASP A 10 -18.96 -31.01 11.24
CA ASP A 10 -18.61 -31.23 9.83
C ASP A 10 -19.33 -30.25 8.88
N LEU A 11 -20.61 -29.96 9.15
CA LEU A 11 -21.37 -28.99 8.37
C LEU A 11 -20.85 -27.57 8.59
N LEU A 12 -20.51 -27.21 9.84
CA LEU A 12 -19.90 -25.90 10.13
C LEU A 12 -18.56 -25.74 9.40
N LEU A 13 -17.75 -26.80 9.35
CA LEU A 13 -16.47 -26.81 8.63
C LEU A 13 -16.67 -26.64 7.12
N LEU A 14 -17.67 -27.32 6.53
CA LEU A 14 -18.02 -27.15 5.11
C LEU A 14 -18.52 -25.74 4.79
N ILE A 15 -19.30 -25.12 5.69
CA ILE A 15 -19.74 -23.73 5.54
C ILE A 15 -18.54 -22.79 5.63
N ALA A 16 -17.68 -22.97 6.63
CA ALA A 16 -16.49 -22.14 6.85
C ALA A 16 -15.58 -22.11 5.62
N LYS A 17 -15.36 -23.25 4.96
CA LYS A 17 -14.57 -23.36 3.71
C LYS A 17 -15.17 -22.59 2.52
N ARG A 18 -16.46 -22.25 2.58
CA ARG A 18 -17.16 -21.48 1.55
C ARG A 18 -17.21 -19.99 1.86
N VAL A 19 -16.83 -19.56 3.06
CA VAL A 19 -16.75 -18.14 3.40
C VAL A 19 -15.47 -17.56 2.79
N LYS A 20 -15.62 -16.70 1.79
CA LYS A 20 -14.49 -16.13 1.01
C LYS A 20 -14.08 -14.73 1.46
N VAL A 21 -14.98 -14.01 2.13
CA VAL A 21 -14.68 -12.68 2.67
C VAL A 21 -14.15 -12.85 4.09
N MET A 22 -12.96 -12.31 4.35
CA MET A 22 -12.28 -12.46 5.64
C MET A 22 -13.07 -11.83 6.79
N GLU A 23 -13.76 -10.72 6.52
CA GLU A 23 -14.63 -10.09 7.50
C GLU A 23 -15.74 -11.04 7.98
N ASP A 24 -16.34 -11.77 7.05
CA ASP A 24 -17.42 -12.73 7.32
C ASP A 24 -16.86 -13.98 7.99
N PHE A 25 -15.67 -14.43 7.61
CA PHE A 25 -15.02 -15.59 8.23
C PHE A 25 -14.68 -15.34 9.71
N ILE A 26 -14.17 -14.15 10.03
CA ILE A 26 -13.91 -13.78 11.42
C ILE A 26 -15.24 -13.61 12.19
N ALA A 27 -16.28 -13.05 11.58
CA ALA A 27 -17.59 -12.96 12.21
C ALA A 27 -18.17 -14.36 12.50
N PHE A 28 -18.06 -15.28 11.54
CA PHE A 28 -18.42 -16.70 11.69
C PHE A 28 -17.70 -17.35 12.89
N ARG A 29 -16.41 -17.08 13.06
CA ARG A 29 -15.59 -17.56 14.20
C ARG A 29 -15.94 -16.94 15.55
N SER A 30 -16.62 -15.79 15.55
CA SER A 30 -16.98 -15.06 16.77
C SER A 30 -18.33 -15.47 17.37
N VAL A 31 -19.10 -16.35 16.70
CA VAL A 31 -20.44 -16.76 17.15
C VAL A 31 -20.40 -17.49 18.50
N CYS A 32 -19.67 -18.61 18.56
CA CYS A 32 -19.47 -19.39 19.79
C CYS A 32 -18.25 -20.31 19.66
N THR A 33 -17.89 -21.02 20.74
CA THR A 33 -16.74 -21.94 20.76
C THR A 33 -16.84 -23.04 19.70
N SER A 34 -18.03 -23.64 19.51
CA SER A 34 -18.24 -24.71 18.51
C SER A 34 -17.92 -24.23 17.09
N TRP A 35 -18.41 -23.05 16.71
CA TRP A 35 -18.16 -22.45 15.39
C TRP A 35 -16.70 -22.10 15.20
N ARG A 36 -16.07 -21.50 16.23
CA ARG A 36 -14.64 -21.18 16.22
C ARG A 36 -13.77 -22.41 16.02
N THR A 37 -14.08 -23.51 16.72
CA THR A 37 -13.35 -24.78 16.60
C THR A 37 -13.57 -25.44 15.24
N ALA A 38 -14.76 -25.30 14.63
CA ALA A 38 -15.06 -25.81 13.29
C ALA A 38 -14.45 -24.99 12.14
N SER A 39 -13.89 -23.81 12.45
CA SER A 39 -13.28 -22.90 11.47
C SER A 39 -11.86 -22.49 11.88
N PRO A 40 -10.90 -23.44 11.89
CA PRO A 40 -9.49 -23.10 12.04
C PRO A 40 -9.06 -22.14 10.92
N LYS A 41 -8.08 -21.27 11.20
CA LYS A 41 -7.60 -20.28 10.22
C LYS A 41 -7.13 -20.95 8.92
N ASP A 42 -6.54 -22.14 9.02
CA ASP A 42 -6.05 -22.94 7.89
C ASP A 42 -7.17 -23.37 6.91
N ASN A 43 -8.44 -23.33 7.33
CA ASN A 43 -9.58 -23.60 6.48
C ASN A 43 -10.08 -22.37 5.71
N PHE A 44 -9.61 -21.17 6.06
CA PHE A 44 -9.87 -19.99 5.26
C PHE A 44 -8.96 -20.02 4.03
N ASP A 45 -9.54 -19.76 2.88
CA ASP A 45 -8.77 -19.58 1.66
C ASP A 45 -8.12 -18.18 1.71
N ILE A 46 -6.96 -18.09 2.36
CA ILE A 46 -6.23 -16.82 2.54
C ILE A 46 -5.76 -16.25 1.19
N LEU A 47 -5.70 -17.09 0.14
CA LEU A 47 -5.38 -16.68 -1.23
C LEU A 47 -6.59 -16.08 -1.97
N SER A 48 -7.81 -16.21 -1.42
CA SER A 48 -8.97 -15.54 -1.99
C SER A 48 -8.78 -14.03 -1.94
N PRO A 49 -8.97 -13.32 -3.08
CA PRO A 49 -8.86 -11.86 -3.10
C PRO A 49 -9.77 -11.23 -2.06
N GLN A 50 -9.24 -10.24 -1.34
CA GLN A 50 -9.98 -9.46 -0.37
C GLN A 50 -10.15 -8.03 -0.86
N LEU A 51 -11.30 -7.44 -0.60
CA LEU A 51 -11.53 -6.03 -0.88
C LEU A 51 -10.71 -5.18 0.12
N PRO A 52 -9.97 -4.14 -0.32
CA PRO A 52 -9.18 -3.32 0.56
C PRO A 52 -10.14 -2.56 1.48
N LEU A 53 -9.77 -2.50 2.75
CA LEU A 53 -10.45 -1.67 3.72
C LEU A 53 -9.68 -0.36 3.85
N LEU A 54 -10.41 0.73 4.01
CA LEU A 54 -9.80 2.02 4.28
C LEU A 54 -9.49 2.10 5.77
N MET A 55 -8.22 1.99 6.14
CA MET A 55 -7.76 2.22 7.49
C MET A 55 -7.83 3.72 7.77
N LEU A 56 -8.66 4.10 8.75
CA LEU A 56 -8.83 5.50 9.13
C LEU A 56 -7.70 5.96 10.07
N PRO A 57 -7.47 7.28 10.14
CA PRO A 57 -6.54 7.84 11.11
C PRO A 57 -6.83 7.46 12.55
N ASP A 58 -5.80 7.62 13.37
CA ASP A 58 -5.90 7.51 14.81
C ASP A 58 -6.85 8.60 15.32
N ASP A 59 -7.75 8.27 16.25
CA ASP A 59 -8.51 9.33 16.89
C ASP A 59 -7.64 10.00 17.94
N HIS A 60 -7.64 11.35 17.94
CA HIS A 60 -6.84 12.14 18.87
C HIS A 60 -7.23 11.90 20.36
N GLU A 61 -8.27 11.10 20.63
CA GLU A 61 -8.74 10.71 21.96
C GLU A 61 -7.90 9.58 22.60
N ASN A 62 -6.68 9.33 22.11
CA ASN A 62 -5.67 8.49 22.74
C ASN A 62 -6.09 7.01 22.85
N ASN A 63 -6.96 6.51 21.96
CA ASN A 63 -7.34 5.11 21.98
C ASN A 63 -6.41 4.28 21.08
N TYR A 64 -6.01 3.09 21.54
CA TYR A 64 -5.12 2.20 20.80
C TYR A 64 -5.84 1.47 19.66
N TYR A 65 -6.93 2.03 19.13
CA TYR A 65 -7.77 1.36 18.17
C TYR A 65 -7.74 2.06 16.82
N ARG A 66 -7.66 1.27 15.75
CA ARG A 66 -7.84 1.76 14.37
C ARG A 66 -9.17 1.29 13.82
N GLN A 67 -9.84 2.19 13.12
CA GLN A 67 -11.10 1.92 12.45
C GLN A 67 -10.84 1.56 10.99
N PHE A 68 -11.60 0.60 10.47
CA PHE A 68 -11.51 0.15 9.07
C PHE A 68 -12.87 0.32 8.40
N TYR A 69 -12.92 1.22 7.43
CA TYR A 69 -14.10 1.46 6.62
C TYR A 69 -14.17 0.49 5.44
N SER A 70 -15.35 -0.09 5.22
CA SER A 70 -15.59 -1.02 4.12
C SER A 70 -16.46 -0.34 3.06
N LEU A 71 -15.92 -0.18 1.86
CA LEU A 71 -16.65 0.34 0.70
C LEU A 71 -17.93 -0.48 0.43
N SER A 72 -17.83 -1.81 0.55
CA SER A 72 -18.95 -2.73 0.33
C SER A 72 -20.11 -2.53 1.29
N LYS A 73 -19.83 -2.12 2.54
CA LYS A 73 -20.84 -1.95 3.59
C LYS A 73 -21.26 -0.50 3.77
N GLY A 74 -20.55 0.44 3.15
CA GLY A 74 -20.79 1.88 3.29
C GLY A 74 -20.57 2.41 4.72
N LYS A 75 -19.86 1.67 5.58
CA LYS A 75 -19.67 2.02 7.00
C LYS A 75 -18.36 1.49 7.57
N VAL A 76 -17.97 2.02 8.75
CA VAL A 76 -16.94 1.42 9.58
C VAL A 76 -17.35 -0.01 9.91
N SER A 77 -16.54 -0.94 9.43
CA SER A 77 -16.80 -2.38 9.50
C SER A 77 -16.12 -3.02 10.70
N ARG A 78 -14.98 -2.46 11.12
CA ARG A 78 -14.15 -2.98 12.21
C ARG A 78 -13.45 -1.86 12.98
N LYS A 79 -13.23 -2.13 14.27
CA LYS A 79 -12.36 -1.39 15.16
C LYS A 79 -11.39 -2.39 15.78
N LEU A 80 -10.10 -2.29 15.47
CA LEU A 80 -9.06 -3.23 15.91
C LEU A 80 -8.13 -2.55 16.91
N TYR A 81 -7.75 -3.25 17.97
CA TYR A 81 -6.73 -2.77 18.92
C TYR A 81 -5.34 -2.94 18.30
N LEU A 82 -4.74 -1.85 17.82
CA LEU A 82 -3.47 -1.80 17.09
C LEU A 82 -2.50 -0.82 17.76
N PRO A 83 -1.88 -1.19 18.90
CA PRO A 83 -0.95 -0.30 19.60
C PRO A 83 0.28 0.03 18.76
N ASP A 84 0.73 -0.90 17.90
CA ASP A 84 1.87 -0.73 17.00
C ASP A 84 1.63 0.22 15.82
N ALA A 85 0.39 0.70 15.63
CA ALA A 85 0.05 1.72 14.64
C ALA A 85 -0.22 3.10 15.27
N LYS A 86 -0.24 3.20 16.60
CA LYS A 86 -0.62 4.42 17.32
C LYS A 86 0.48 5.48 17.22
N GLY A 87 0.14 6.66 16.70
CA GLY A 87 1.11 7.76 16.53
C GLY A 87 2.32 7.38 15.67
N ARG A 88 2.16 6.42 14.75
CA ARG A 88 3.20 5.94 13.84
C ARG A 88 2.76 6.11 12.40
N ASP A 89 3.74 6.36 11.53
CA ASP A 89 3.53 6.25 10.10
C ASP A 89 3.27 4.79 9.76
N CYS A 90 2.33 4.55 8.85
CA CYS A 90 1.91 3.21 8.45
C CYS A 90 1.90 3.13 6.92
N PHE A 91 2.83 2.35 6.36
CA PHE A 91 3.00 2.16 4.93
C PHE A 91 2.46 0.77 4.54
N PRO A 92 1.30 0.67 3.88
CA PRO A 92 0.76 -0.62 3.50
C PRO A 92 1.62 -1.28 2.43
N THR A 93 2.09 -2.49 2.66
CA THR A 93 2.73 -3.29 1.61
C THR A 93 1.62 -3.81 0.70
N HIS A 94 1.49 -3.21 -0.48
CA HIS A 94 0.44 -3.53 -1.44
C HIS A 94 0.42 -5.03 -1.77
N HIS A 95 -0.77 -5.59 -1.97
CA HIS A 95 -1.03 -7.03 -2.21
C HIS A 95 -0.84 -8.00 -1.03
N MET A 96 -0.09 -7.65 0.02
CA MET A 96 0.26 -8.60 1.09
C MET A 96 -0.50 -8.41 2.41
N GLY A 97 -1.10 -7.23 2.61
CA GLY A 97 -1.90 -6.94 3.81
C GLY A 97 -1.08 -6.71 5.09
N TRP A 98 0.22 -6.47 4.94
CA TRP A 98 1.12 -6.03 6.00
C TRP A 98 1.33 -4.51 5.92
N LEU A 99 1.79 -3.92 7.01
CA LEU A 99 2.15 -2.50 7.13
C LEU A 99 3.60 -2.43 7.60
N LEU A 100 4.42 -1.58 6.99
CA LEU A 100 5.62 -1.09 7.66
C LEU A 100 5.20 0.04 8.59
N THR A 101 5.51 -0.07 9.88
CA THR A 101 5.25 0.98 10.87
C THR A 101 6.56 1.60 11.34
N GLN A 102 6.60 2.92 11.39
CA GLN A 102 7.76 3.70 11.87
C GLN A 102 7.31 4.69 12.93
N SER A 103 7.99 4.71 14.08
CA SER A 103 7.80 5.75 15.10
C SER A 103 8.35 7.09 14.59
N LEU A 104 7.80 8.22 15.08
CA LEU A 104 8.26 9.55 14.65
C LEU A 104 9.74 9.82 15.00
N ASN A 105 10.25 9.26 16.10
CA ASN A 105 11.67 9.30 16.45
C ASN A 105 12.52 8.25 15.70
N GLY A 106 11.87 7.42 14.87
CA GLY A 106 12.36 6.26 14.12
C GLY A 106 13.22 5.25 14.85
N GLU A 107 13.10 5.17 16.18
CA GLU A 107 13.70 4.11 16.99
C GLU A 107 13.02 2.76 16.77
N GLU A 108 11.73 2.76 16.43
CA GLU A 108 10.94 1.55 16.20
C GLU A 108 10.46 1.47 14.76
N VAL A 109 10.96 0.47 14.05
CA VAL A 109 10.52 0.11 12.70
C VAL A 109 10.08 -1.35 12.70
N ASN A 110 8.89 -1.65 12.18
CA ASN A 110 8.34 -3.00 12.20
C ASN A 110 7.56 -3.32 10.93
N LEU A 111 7.54 -4.60 10.53
CA LEU A 111 6.46 -5.13 9.71
C LEU A 111 5.35 -5.63 10.63
N PHE A 112 4.13 -5.19 10.39
CA PHE A 112 2.98 -5.46 11.22
C PHE A 112 1.78 -5.89 10.38
N ASN A 113 1.14 -6.99 10.75
CA ASN A 113 -0.12 -7.42 10.16
C ASN A 113 -1.28 -7.03 11.09
N PRO A 114 -2.16 -6.09 10.68
CA PRO A 114 -3.21 -5.56 11.56
C PRO A 114 -4.32 -6.57 11.90
N PHE A 115 -4.47 -7.63 11.12
CA PHE A 115 -5.57 -8.60 11.27
C PHE A 115 -5.13 -9.88 11.98
N SER A 116 -3.85 -10.25 11.87
CA SER A 116 -3.25 -11.35 12.62
C SER A 116 -2.57 -10.90 13.91
N ALA A 117 -2.31 -9.60 14.06
CA ALA A 117 -1.49 -8.98 15.11
C ALA A 117 -0.05 -9.50 15.16
N THR A 118 0.44 -10.08 14.05
CA THR A 118 1.82 -10.54 13.93
C THR A 118 2.74 -9.35 13.70
N LYS A 119 3.88 -9.35 14.39
CA LYS A 119 4.88 -8.28 14.36
C LYS A 119 6.26 -8.87 14.09
N ILE A 120 7.00 -8.24 13.19
CA ILE A 120 8.39 -8.54 12.88
C ILE A 120 9.17 -7.25 13.08
N HIS A 121 10.16 -7.30 13.98
CA HIS A 121 11.04 -6.17 14.25
C HIS A 121 12.03 -6.00 13.10
N LEU A 122 12.19 -4.76 12.65
CA LEU A 122 13.16 -4.39 11.62
C LEU A 122 14.29 -3.56 12.25
N PRO A 123 15.47 -3.50 11.61
CA PRO A 123 16.50 -2.54 12.00
C PRO A 123 15.97 -1.12 11.83
N ASN A 124 16.28 -0.25 12.78
CA ASN A 124 15.70 1.09 12.86
C ASN A 124 16.43 2.12 11.96
N GLN A 125 15.99 3.37 11.99
CA GLN A 125 16.57 4.42 11.14
C GLN A 125 18.06 4.66 11.39
N PHE A 126 18.52 4.49 12.64
CA PHE A 126 19.92 4.72 12.99
C PHE A 126 20.83 3.65 12.36
N ALA A 127 20.28 2.46 12.16
CA ALA A 127 20.94 1.37 11.46
C ALA A 127 21.12 1.68 9.96
N LEU A 128 20.20 2.43 9.33
CA LEU A 128 20.35 2.97 7.97
C LEU A 128 21.39 4.09 7.90
N ARG A 129 21.29 5.09 8.80
CA ARG A 129 22.23 6.22 8.84
C ARG A 129 23.68 5.78 9.07
N ALA A 130 23.90 4.73 9.86
CA ALA A 130 25.22 4.17 10.09
C ALA A 130 25.87 3.55 8.83
N LEU A 131 25.09 3.28 7.78
CA LEU A 131 25.56 2.75 6.51
C LEU A 131 25.80 3.86 5.46
N GLN A 132 25.30 5.08 5.70
CA GLN A 132 25.50 6.22 4.80
C GLN A 132 26.88 6.85 4.98
N SER A 133 27.39 7.47 3.91
CA SER A 133 28.59 8.32 4.00
C SER A 133 28.29 9.56 4.85
N PRO A 134 29.25 10.06 5.66
CA PRO A 134 29.07 11.31 6.40
C PRO A 134 28.70 12.52 5.53
N ASP A 135 29.14 12.52 4.26
CA ASP A 135 28.85 13.57 3.29
C ASP A 135 27.39 13.59 2.79
N ASP A 136 26.63 12.52 3.09
CA ASP A 136 25.26 12.29 2.64
C ASP A 136 24.21 12.53 3.73
N LEU A 137 24.65 12.89 4.94
CA LEU A 137 23.77 13.16 6.07
C LEU A 137 23.16 14.56 5.94
N ILE A 138 21.86 14.62 5.69
CA ILE A 138 21.09 15.87 5.72
C ILE A 138 20.62 16.12 7.16
N GLU A 139 20.83 17.33 7.70
CA GLU A 139 20.21 17.76 8.96
C GLU A 139 18.70 17.96 8.72
N GLU A 140 17.93 16.90 8.92
CA GLU A 140 16.49 16.91 8.74
C GLU A 140 15.75 17.28 10.04
N PRO A 141 14.57 17.94 9.96
CA PRO A 141 13.79 18.31 11.13
C PRO A 141 13.31 17.08 11.91
N GLU A 142 12.98 17.27 13.20
CA GLU A 142 12.60 16.22 14.17
C GLU A 142 11.41 15.33 13.76
N PHE A 143 10.71 15.65 12.66
CA PHE A 143 9.53 14.94 12.16
C PHE A 143 9.70 14.38 10.74
N TYR A 144 10.93 14.32 10.23
CA TYR A 144 11.18 13.80 8.90
C TYR A 144 11.04 12.27 8.85
N ARG A 145 10.17 11.78 7.96
CA ARG A 145 10.02 10.34 7.73
C ARG A 145 11.21 9.81 6.96
N HIS A 146 12.01 8.96 7.60
CA HIS A 146 13.18 8.37 6.94
C HIS A 146 12.79 7.33 5.90
N ILE A 147 11.98 6.34 6.27
CA ILE A 147 11.47 5.36 5.31
C ILE A 147 10.25 5.98 4.64
N LYS A 148 10.24 5.99 3.32
CA LYS A 148 9.18 6.61 2.51
C LYS A 148 8.37 5.58 1.75
N LEU A 149 9.02 4.51 1.30
CA LEU A 149 8.35 3.41 0.63
C LEU A 149 8.84 2.05 1.13
N ALA A 150 7.96 1.06 1.07
CA ALA A 150 8.25 -0.32 1.44
C ALA A 150 7.49 -1.32 0.56
N THR A 151 8.18 -2.32 0.03
CA THR A 151 7.56 -3.36 -0.80
C THR A 151 8.15 -4.74 -0.50
N LEU A 152 7.31 -5.77 -0.59
CA LEU A 152 7.65 -7.15 -0.23
C LEU A 152 7.59 -8.04 -1.47
N SER A 153 8.55 -8.97 -1.61
CA SER A 153 8.51 -9.97 -2.69
C SER A 153 7.48 -11.09 -2.44
N ALA A 154 7.16 -11.37 -1.18
CA ALA A 154 6.17 -12.37 -0.81
C ALA A 154 5.55 -12.05 0.56
N ASN A 155 4.41 -12.68 0.86
CA ASN A 155 3.70 -12.47 2.11
C ASN A 155 4.43 -13.19 3.29
N PRO A 156 4.87 -12.45 4.34
CA PRO A 156 5.54 -13.03 5.49
C PRO A 156 4.68 -14.02 6.30
N SER A 157 3.34 -14.02 6.13
CA SER A 157 2.47 -15.03 6.73
C SER A 157 2.64 -16.43 6.12
N PHE A 158 3.23 -16.56 4.92
CA PHE A 158 3.31 -17.84 4.19
C PHE A 158 4.72 -18.39 4.05
N THR A 159 5.72 -17.52 4.03
CA THR A 159 7.10 -17.91 3.75
C THR A 159 8.06 -17.04 4.56
N SER A 160 9.19 -17.62 4.93
CA SER A 160 10.36 -16.88 5.42
C SER A 160 11.34 -16.52 4.29
N ASP A 161 11.06 -16.97 3.06
CA ASP A 161 11.82 -16.63 1.86
C ASP A 161 11.15 -15.46 1.15
N TYR A 162 11.39 -14.26 1.69
CA TYR A 162 10.95 -13.00 1.10
C TYR A 162 12.03 -11.95 1.27
N VAL A 163 11.92 -10.88 0.50
CA VAL A 163 12.79 -9.71 0.56
C VAL A 163 11.90 -8.51 0.84
N LEU A 164 12.29 -7.70 1.81
CA LEU A 164 11.74 -6.37 2.02
C LEU A 164 12.67 -5.36 1.35
N VAL A 165 12.15 -4.57 0.41
CA VAL A 165 12.86 -3.43 -0.19
C VAL A 165 12.22 -2.14 0.31
N ILE A 166 13.06 -1.18 0.69
CA ILE A 166 12.65 0.14 1.13
C ILE A 166 13.34 1.24 0.33
N SER A 167 12.66 2.38 0.19
CA SER A 167 13.30 3.65 -0.13
C SER A 167 13.31 4.54 1.10
N TYR A 168 14.41 5.26 1.28
CA TYR A 168 14.60 6.14 2.42
C TYR A 168 15.24 7.46 1.99
N ASP A 169 15.05 8.54 2.75
CA ASP A 169 15.64 9.87 2.48
C ASP A 169 15.54 10.31 0.99
N THR A 170 14.31 10.36 0.47
CA THR A 170 13.94 10.22 -0.97
C THR A 170 14.33 11.33 -1.95
N ASP A 171 15.25 12.23 -1.61
CA ASP A 171 15.76 13.19 -2.62
C ASP A 171 16.67 12.50 -3.66
N VAL A 172 17.17 11.31 -3.34
CA VAL A 172 17.98 10.45 -4.21
C VAL A 172 17.55 8.99 -4.14
N ASN A 173 18.13 8.14 -4.99
CA ASN A 173 17.89 6.70 -5.08
C ASN A 173 18.46 5.86 -3.90
N TYR A 174 18.29 6.34 -2.67
CA TYR A 174 18.62 5.57 -1.47
C TYR A 174 17.64 4.43 -1.28
N LEU A 175 18.15 3.22 -1.53
CA LEU A 175 17.43 1.98 -1.42
C LEU A 175 18.18 1.06 -0.47
N ALA A 176 17.42 0.30 0.30
CA ALA A 176 17.97 -0.79 1.09
C ALA A 176 17.04 -2.00 1.03
N TYR A 177 17.59 -3.17 1.28
CA TYR A 177 16.82 -4.39 1.46
C TYR A 177 17.15 -5.09 2.77
N TRP A 178 16.23 -5.93 3.20
CA TRP A 178 16.34 -6.75 4.39
C TRP A 178 15.79 -8.15 4.11
N LEU A 179 16.56 -9.16 4.49
CA LEU A 179 16.13 -10.55 4.48
C LEU A 179 15.69 -10.98 5.88
N PRO A 180 14.72 -11.90 5.98
CA PRO A 180 14.30 -12.47 7.25
C PRO A 180 15.47 -13.03 8.07
N GLY A 181 15.72 -12.38 9.21
CA GLY A 181 16.80 -12.74 10.14
C GLY A 181 18.08 -11.92 10.00
N ASP A 182 18.17 -11.03 9.02
CA ASP A 182 19.29 -10.09 8.92
C ASP A 182 19.32 -9.15 10.13
N ILE A 183 20.53 -8.89 10.64
CA ILE A 183 20.77 -8.02 11.80
C ILE A 183 20.61 -6.54 11.42
N ASN A 184 20.95 -6.18 10.17
CA ASN A 184 20.89 -4.82 9.67
C ASN A 184 20.44 -4.80 8.20
N TRP A 185 20.10 -3.61 7.69
CA TRP A 185 19.84 -3.34 6.29
C TRP A 185 21.08 -3.60 5.43
N THR A 186 20.85 -4.00 4.19
CA THR A 186 21.89 -4.03 3.15
C THR A 186 21.55 -2.96 2.12
N LEU A 187 22.51 -2.07 1.85
CA LEU A 187 22.33 -1.02 0.86
C LEU A 187 22.44 -1.60 -0.56
N PHE A 188 21.67 -1.03 -1.47
CA PHE A 188 21.89 -1.25 -2.88
C PHE A 188 23.13 -0.47 -3.34
N ASP A 189 24.08 -1.17 -3.98
CA ASP A 189 25.23 -0.52 -4.61
C ASP A 189 24.78 0.05 -5.95
N MET A 190 24.68 1.39 -6.01
CA MET A 190 24.18 2.11 -7.18
C MET A 190 25.34 2.95 -7.72
N ASP A 191 25.87 2.56 -8.88
CA ASP A 191 27.03 3.21 -9.51
C ASP A 191 26.77 4.71 -9.80
N GLU A 192 25.51 5.10 -10.01
CA GLU A 192 25.10 6.47 -10.31
C GLU A 192 23.94 6.94 -9.40
N ARG A 193 23.95 8.24 -9.08
CA ARG A 193 22.80 8.89 -8.41
C ARG A 193 21.69 9.13 -9.43
N HIS A 194 20.52 8.59 -9.13
CA HIS A 194 19.29 8.80 -9.91
C HIS A 194 18.28 9.60 -9.09
N GLY A 195 17.20 10.03 -9.75
CA GLY A 195 16.10 10.72 -9.07
C GLY A 195 15.44 9.85 -8.00
N GLY A 196 14.91 10.49 -6.96
CA GLY A 196 14.18 9.84 -5.88
C GLY A 196 13.08 8.90 -6.36
N VAL A 197 12.97 7.75 -5.69
CA VAL A 197 11.93 6.74 -5.97
C VAL A 197 10.61 7.16 -5.33
N CYS A 198 9.56 7.27 -6.12
CA CYS A 198 8.22 7.67 -5.70
C CYS A 198 7.22 6.50 -5.62
N ASN A 199 7.49 5.39 -6.30
CA ASN A 199 6.71 4.16 -6.15
C ASN A 199 7.56 2.89 -6.38
N MET A 200 7.20 1.81 -5.70
CA MET A 200 7.80 0.49 -5.90
C MET A 200 6.73 -0.60 -5.93
N THR A 201 6.93 -1.60 -6.77
CA THR A 201 6.07 -2.80 -6.80
C THR A 201 6.88 -4.05 -7.08
N TYR A 202 6.43 -5.19 -6.55
CA TYR A 202 7.00 -6.48 -6.89
C TYR A 202 6.10 -7.18 -7.91
N TYR A 203 6.64 -7.48 -9.07
CA TYR A 203 5.87 -7.98 -10.20
C TYR A 203 6.67 -9.04 -10.95
N LYS A 204 6.04 -10.19 -11.24
CA LYS A 204 6.63 -11.32 -11.99
C LYS A 204 8.05 -11.73 -11.54
N GLY A 205 8.34 -11.64 -10.25
CA GLY A 205 9.61 -12.09 -9.68
C GLY A 205 10.67 -10.99 -9.51
N GLN A 206 10.36 -9.75 -9.88
CA GLN A 206 11.32 -8.65 -9.86
C GLN A 206 10.71 -7.41 -9.18
N PHE A 207 11.57 -6.56 -8.63
CA PHE A 207 11.15 -5.26 -8.10
C PHE A 207 11.22 -4.21 -9.20
N TYR A 208 10.11 -3.51 -9.40
CA TYR A 208 10.03 -2.37 -10.31
C TYR A 208 9.99 -1.10 -9.48
N LEU A 209 10.88 -0.17 -9.78
CA LEU A 209 11.02 1.13 -9.14
C LEU A 209 10.59 2.21 -10.11
N LEU A 210 9.88 3.22 -9.61
CA LEU A 210 9.45 4.37 -10.37
C LEU A 210 9.97 5.65 -9.72
N THR A 211 10.65 6.47 -10.49
CA THR A 211 11.23 7.74 -10.01
C THR A 211 10.29 8.92 -10.23
N TRP A 212 10.55 10.03 -9.54
CA TRP A 212 9.89 11.32 -9.82
C TRP A 212 10.14 11.85 -11.25
N GLY A 213 11.18 11.35 -11.92
CA GLY A 213 11.43 11.59 -13.35
C GLY A 213 10.55 10.77 -14.29
N ALA A 214 9.60 9.98 -13.76
CA ALA A 214 8.78 9.01 -14.48
C ALA A 214 9.62 7.93 -15.21
N GLU A 215 10.75 7.53 -14.62
CA GLU A 215 11.60 6.46 -15.13
C GLU A 215 11.28 5.15 -14.42
N ILE A 216 11.24 4.05 -15.18
CA ILE A 216 10.99 2.72 -14.63
C ILE A 216 12.29 1.92 -14.64
N TRP A 217 12.73 1.53 -13.45
CA TRP A 217 13.90 0.70 -13.23
C TRP A 217 13.49 -0.66 -12.69
N VAL A 218 14.24 -1.70 -13.03
CA VAL A 218 14.07 -3.04 -12.47
C VAL A 218 15.27 -3.43 -11.65
N VAL A 219 14.98 -3.98 -10.48
CA VAL A 219 15.93 -4.51 -9.52
C VAL A 219 15.69 -6.02 -9.42
N ASP A 220 16.69 -6.79 -9.83
CA ASP A 220 16.74 -8.23 -9.57
C ASP A 220 17.48 -8.47 -8.24
N VAL A 221 16.78 -9.03 -7.26
CA VAL A 221 17.37 -9.42 -5.98
C VAL A 221 17.52 -10.94 -5.98
N GLN A 222 18.63 -11.43 -6.52
CA GLN A 222 18.94 -12.85 -6.48
C GLN A 222 19.56 -13.23 -5.13
N SER A 223 18.87 -14.11 -4.39
CA SER A 223 19.23 -14.50 -3.02
C SER A 223 20.63 -15.12 -2.85
N ARG A 224 21.24 -15.62 -3.94
CA ARG A 224 22.51 -16.35 -3.88
C ARG A 224 23.75 -15.49 -3.98
N ASP A 225 23.75 -14.50 -4.88
CA ASP A 225 24.97 -13.71 -5.16
C ASP A 225 24.90 -12.28 -4.61
N ARG A 226 23.75 -11.85 -4.06
CA ARG A 226 23.53 -10.49 -3.50
C ARG A 226 23.90 -9.34 -4.44
N ARG A 227 24.13 -9.64 -5.72
CA ARG A 227 24.31 -8.65 -6.76
C ARG A 227 22.96 -8.14 -7.15
N VAL A 228 22.86 -6.83 -7.16
CA VAL A 228 21.68 -6.16 -7.65
C VAL A 228 22.04 -5.65 -9.02
N GLU A 229 21.28 -6.09 -10.01
CA GLU A 229 21.35 -5.47 -11.32
C GLU A 229 20.16 -4.53 -11.46
N LEU A 230 20.47 -3.28 -11.79
CA LEU A 230 19.50 -2.24 -12.05
C LEU A 230 19.39 -2.04 -13.57
N HIS A 231 18.19 -2.22 -14.11
CA HIS A 231 17.93 -2.10 -15.54
C HIS A 231 16.88 -1.02 -15.82
N LEU A 232 17.22 0.01 -16.61
CA LEU A 232 16.26 1.01 -17.08
C LEU A 232 15.38 0.41 -18.17
N ILE A 233 14.08 0.30 -17.92
CA ILE A 233 13.11 -0.20 -18.90
C ILE A 233 12.43 0.93 -19.66
N TYR A 234 12.22 2.08 -19.02
CA TYR A 234 11.56 3.22 -19.66
C TYR A 234 12.12 4.54 -19.16
N LEU A 235 12.49 5.40 -20.12
CA LEU A 235 12.85 6.78 -19.90
C LEU A 235 11.73 7.69 -20.41
N ASN A 236 11.19 8.53 -19.54
CA ASN A 236 10.16 9.47 -19.95
C ASN A 236 10.76 10.66 -20.71
N ASN A 237 10.32 10.81 -21.97
CA ASN A 237 10.65 11.99 -22.79
C ASN A 237 9.51 13.02 -22.83
N ASN A 238 8.36 12.74 -22.20
CA ASN A 238 7.22 13.64 -22.21
C ASN A 238 7.34 14.70 -21.10
N LYS A 239 7.55 15.95 -21.50
CA LYS A 239 7.65 17.10 -20.58
C LYS A 239 6.39 17.33 -19.73
N ASP A 240 5.22 16.86 -20.18
CA ASP A 240 3.97 17.02 -19.42
C ASP A 240 3.94 16.19 -18.13
N LEU A 241 4.73 15.11 -18.06
CA LEU A 241 4.92 14.28 -16.86
C LEU A 241 6.09 14.80 -15.98
N PHE A 242 6.36 16.11 -15.99
CA PHE A 242 7.31 16.75 -15.05
C PHE A 242 6.67 17.93 -14.31
N ARG A 243 5.33 17.98 -14.26
CA ARG A 243 4.62 19.03 -13.52
C ARG A 243 4.66 18.73 -12.03
N HIS A 244 4.78 19.77 -11.20
CA HIS A 244 4.88 19.74 -9.74
C HIS A 244 3.66 19.16 -8.98
N SER A 245 2.72 18.51 -9.65
CA SER A 245 1.49 17.98 -9.04
C SER A 245 1.04 16.71 -9.77
N ILE A 246 1.93 15.72 -9.85
CA ILE A 246 1.62 14.41 -10.41
C ILE A 246 2.17 13.34 -9.47
N GLN A 247 1.33 12.37 -9.11
CA GLN A 247 1.75 11.14 -8.44
C GLN A 247 1.84 10.01 -9.47
N TYR A 248 2.85 9.15 -9.31
CA TYR A 248 3.05 8.00 -10.18
C TYR A 248 2.93 6.68 -9.44
N TYR A 249 2.37 5.68 -10.12
CA TYR A 249 2.17 4.35 -9.57
C TYR A 249 2.46 3.27 -10.62
N LEU A 250 3.00 2.15 -10.16
CA LEU A 250 3.05 0.89 -10.89
C LEU A 250 2.08 -0.11 -10.26
N VAL A 251 1.30 -0.78 -11.11
CA VAL A 251 0.34 -1.78 -10.66
C VAL A 251 0.23 -2.92 -11.67
N GLY A 252 0.29 -4.16 -11.17
CA GLY A 252 0.02 -5.34 -11.98
C GLY A 252 -1.49 -5.50 -12.19
N VAL A 253 -1.94 -5.63 -13.44
CA VAL A 253 -3.34 -5.85 -13.82
C VAL A 253 -3.40 -6.87 -14.96
N ASN A 254 -4.10 -8.00 -14.77
CA ASN A 254 -4.29 -9.04 -15.80
C ASN A 254 -3.00 -9.42 -16.54
N ASP A 255 -1.94 -9.76 -15.80
CA ASP A 255 -0.61 -10.11 -16.35
C ASP A 255 0.06 -9.02 -17.21
N ALA A 256 -0.38 -7.77 -17.09
CA ALA A 256 0.31 -6.58 -17.59
C ALA A 256 0.76 -5.68 -16.43
N LEU A 257 1.87 -4.98 -16.62
CA LEU A 257 2.30 -3.90 -15.72
C LEU A 257 1.75 -2.58 -16.24
N LEU A 258 1.03 -1.85 -15.40
CA LEU A 258 0.47 -0.55 -15.74
C LEU A 258 1.18 0.56 -14.97
N PHE A 259 1.44 1.65 -15.68
CA PHE A 259 1.87 2.93 -15.14
C PHE A 259 0.65 3.84 -15.02
N VAL A 260 0.42 4.42 -13.84
CA VAL A 260 -0.68 5.34 -13.58
C VAL A 260 -0.11 6.70 -13.18
N ALA A 261 -0.51 7.76 -13.89
CA ALA A 261 -0.25 9.14 -13.51
C ALA A 261 -1.52 9.78 -12.96
N ARG A 262 -1.47 10.25 -11.71
CA ARG A 262 -2.56 10.97 -11.05
C ARG A 262 -2.22 12.44 -10.96
N PHE A 263 -3.01 13.28 -11.63
CA PHE A 263 -2.74 14.71 -11.76
C PHE A 263 -3.53 15.49 -10.71
N GLY A 264 -2.79 16.28 -9.95
CA GLY A 264 -3.29 17.19 -8.93
C GLY A 264 -3.35 18.63 -9.40
N ARG A 265 -4.26 19.42 -8.82
CA ARG A 265 -4.31 20.88 -8.95
C ARG A 265 -4.44 21.52 -7.58
N ASN A 266 -3.78 22.65 -7.38
CA ASN A 266 -3.92 23.41 -6.14
C ASN A 266 -5.35 23.95 -5.99
N ARG A 267 -5.94 23.78 -4.80
CA ARG A 267 -7.21 24.40 -4.43
C ARG A 267 -7.02 25.91 -4.31
N SER A 268 -7.92 26.68 -4.90
CA SER A 268 -7.89 28.16 -4.83
C SER A 268 -8.13 28.72 -3.42
N ASN A 269 -8.76 27.95 -2.53
CA ASN A 269 -9.29 28.45 -1.25
C ASN A 269 -8.47 28.00 -0.02
N TYR A 270 -7.44 27.18 -0.20
CA TYR A 270 -6.55 26.71 0.86
C TYR A 270 -5.13 26.74 0.34
N ASN A 271 -4.22 27.43 1.06
CA ASN A 271 -2.80 27.33 0.73
C ASN A 271 -2.39 25.86 0.83
N SER A 272 -1.81 25.34 -0.26
CA SER A 272 -1.19 24.01 -0.39
C SER A 272 -2.09 22.77 -0.54
N ALA A 273 -3.41 22.82 -0.41
CA ALA A 273 -4.23 21.61 -0.62
C ALA A 273 -4.36 21.25 -2.11
N VAL A 274 -4.16 19.96 -2.46
CA VAL A 274 -4.20 19.47 -3.85
C VAL A 274 -5.43 18.57 -4.05
N ASP A 275 -6.14 18.78 -5.15
CA ASP A 275 -7.21 17.89 -5.61
C ASP A 275 -6.80 17.12 -6.85
N THR A 276 -7.11 15.84 -6.88
CA THR A 276 -7.03 15.05 -8.11
C THR A 276 -8.09 15.53 -9.09
N PHE A 277 -7.69 15.79 -10.33
CA PHE A 277 -8.61 16.17 -11.40
C PHE A 277 -8.57 15.24 -12.62
N LYS A 278 -7.55 14.39 -12.71
CA LYS A 278 -7.35 13.48 -13.85
C LYS A 278 -6.45 12.32 -13.46
N CYS A 279 -6.74 11.14 -13.99
CA CYS A 279 -5.82 10.02 -14.02
C CYS A 279 -5.54 9.60 -15.47
N GLU A 280 -4.33 9.15 -15.75
CA GLU A 280 -3.97 8.50 -17.01
C GLU A 280 -3.33 7.16 -16.73
N VAL A 281 -3.70 6.15 -17.51
CA VAL A 281 -3.19 4.79 -17.38
C VAL A 281 -2.48 4.40 -18.67
N TYR A 282 -1.32 3.77 -18.51
CA TYR A 282 -0.49 3.30 -19.60
C TYR A 282 -0.05 1.87 -19.34
N GLU A 283 -0.15 1.04 -20.36
CA GLU A 283 0.48 -0.28 -20.39
C GLU A 283 1.99 -0.12 -20.66
N VAL A 284 2.82 -0.78 -19.85
CA VAL A 284 4.27 -0.77 -20.01
C VAL A 284 4.67 -1.85 -21.01
N ASP A 285 5.22 -1.45 -22.16
CA ASP A 285 5.85 -2.36 -23.13
C ASP A 285 7.35 -2.43 -22.83
N GLU A 286 7.73 -3.44 -22.03
CA GLU A 286 9.11 -3.65 -21.57
C GLU A 286 10.08 -3.89 -22.75
N MET A 287 9.60 -4.55 -23.81
CA MET A 287 10.41 -4.88 -24.98
C MET A 287 10.70 -3.68 -25.88
N LYS A 288 9.74 -2.74 -25.97
CA LYS A 288 9.89 -1.53 -26.78
C LYS A 288 10.32 -0.31 -25.96
N CYS A 289 10.45 -0.46 -24.65
CA CYS A 289 10.74 0.63 -23.71
C CYS A 289 9.76 1.80 -23.90
N LYS A 290 8.45 1.51 -23.95
CA LYS A 290 7.40 2.51 -24.25
C LYS A 290 6.17 2.34 -23.39
N LEU A 291 5.48 3.46 -23.18
CA LEU A 291 4.15 3.51 -22.57
C LEU A 291 3.06 3.60 -23.64
N LYS A 292 2.06 2.73 -23.55
CA LYS A 292 0.88 2.74 -24.41
C LYS A 292 -0.34 3.14 -23.59
N ARG A 293 -0.91 4.31 -23.89
CA ARG A 293 -2.09 4.80 -23.16
C ARG A 293 -3.29 3.87 -23.36
N ILE A 294 -4.00 3.60 -22.27
CA ILE A 294 -5.25 2.82 -22.26
C ILE A 294 -6.35 3.59 -21.53
N HIS A 295 -7.60 3.29 -21.89
CA HIS A 295 -8.80 3.93 -21.35
C HIS A 295 -9.79 2.92 -20.75
N ASN A 296 -9.43 1.65 -20.77
CA ASN A 296 -10.29 0.56 -20.35
C ASN A 296 -9.49 -0.51 -19.63
N LEU A 297 -9.84 -0.77 -18.36
CA LEU A 297 -9.27 -1.82 -17.52
C LEU A 297 -10.07 -3.14 -17.59
N GLY A 298 -11.13 -3.18 -18.40
CA GLY A 298 -12.09 -4.28 -18.43
C GLY A 298 -12.80 -4.41 -17.09
N ASP A 299 -12.83 -5.63 -16.56
CA ASP A 299 -13.42 -5.93 -15.25
C ASP A 299 -12.52 -5.55 -14.07
N SER A 300 -11.36 -4.96 -14.31
CA SER A 300 -10.41 -4.59 -13.25
C SER A 300 -10.65 -3.19 -12.70
N THR A 301 -10.31 -3.03 -11.43
CA THR A 301 -10.37 -1.76 -10.69
C THR A 301 -9.08 -1.56 -9.95
N ILE A 302 -8.56 -0.34 -9.98
CA ILE A 302 -7.30 0.02 -9.34
C ILE A 302 -7.58 0.79 -8.06
N PHE A 303 -6.79 0.53 -7.03
CA PHE A 303 -6.75 1.29 -5.80
C PHE A 303 -5.38 1.96 -5.68
N LEU A 304 -5.37 3.29 -5.55
CA LEU A 304 -4.19 4.12 -5.36
C LEU A 304 -4.19 4.69 -3.94
N GLY A 305 -3.04 4.76 -3.31
CA GLY A 305 -2.90 5.46 -2.04
C GLY A 305 -1.45 5.50 -1.57
N LEU A 306 -1.28 5.83 -0.29
CA LEU A 306 0.04 5.91 0.32
C LEU A 306 0.81 4.61 0.10
N ASN A 307 2.08 4.75 -0.30
CA ASN A 307 3.03 3.68 -0.59
C ASN A 307 2.86 2.98 -1.96
N GLY A 308 1.76 3.21 -2.70
CA GLY A 308 1.54 2.57 -3.99
C GLY A 308 0.11 2.15 -4.37
N ALA A 309 0.02 1.10 -5.18
CA ALA A 309 -1.20 0.72 -5.89
C ALA A 309 -1.46 -0.78 -5.88
N THR A 310 -2.74 -1.15 -5.99
CA THR A 310 -3.18 -2.55 -6.15
C THR A 310 -4.36 -2.63 -7.12
N SER A 311 -4.59 -3.80 -7.70
CA SER A 311 -5.73 -4.03 -8.60
C SER A 311 -6.57 -5.20 -8.14
N ILE A 312 -7.86 -5.12 -8.46
CA ILE A 312 -8.86 -6.13 -8.09
C ILE A 312 -9.77 -6.42 -9.28
N ASP A 313 -10.07 -7.70 -9.44
CA ASP A 313 -11.14 -8.18 -10.30
C ASP A 313 -12.50 -7.81 -9.70
N SER A 314 -13.18 -6.86 -10.34
CA SER A 314 -14.46 -6.33 -9.90
C SER A 314 -15.60 -7.35 -9.96
N THR A 315 -15.46 -8.40 -10.77
CA THR A 315 -16.48 -9.45 -10.86
C THR A 315 -16.62 -10.23 -9.57
N LYS A 316 -15.59 -10.22 -8.72
CA LYS A 316 -15.62 -10.80 -7.37
C LYS A 316 -16.36 -9.92 -6.36
N PHE A 317 -16.61 -8.65 -6.70
CA PHE A 317 -17.13 -7.63 -5.79
C PHE A 317 -18.16 -6.70 -6.48
N THR A 318 -19.02 -7.26 -7.35
CA THR A 318 -19.93 -6.54 -8.28
C THR A 318 -20.86 -5.49 -7.70
N ARG A 319 -21.06 -5.47 -6.36
CA ARG A 319 -21.89 -4.46 -5.68
C ARG A 319 -21.10 -3.46 -4.85
N ALA A 320 -19.82 -3.73 -4.62
CA ALA A 320 -18.96 -2.94 -3.76
C ALA A 320 -18.08 -1.96 -4.54
N ILE A 321 -17.65 -2.36 -5.74
CA ILE A 321 -16.76 -1.58 -6.59
C ILE A 321 -17.24 -1.59 -8.04
N LYS A 322 -16.91 -0.52 -8.76
CA LYS A 322 -17.22 -0.36 -10.17
C LYS A 322 -16.00 -0.79 -11.01
N PRO A 323 -16.17 -1.61 -12.08
CA PRO A 323 -15.09 -1.95 -13.00
C PRO A 323 -14.66 -0.73 -13.81
N ASN A 324 -13.44 -0.73 -14.36
CA ASN A 324 -12.89 0.42 -15.11
C ASN A 324 -12.82 1.73 -14.31
N HIS A 325 -12.65 1.63 -12.99
CA HIS A 325 -12.51 2.78 -12.10
C HIS A 325 -11.20 2.72 -11.31
N ILE A 326 -10.79 3.88 -10.82
CA ILE A 326 -9.63 4.07 -9.96
C ILE A 326 -10.10 4.70 -8.66
N TYR A 327 -9.96 3.99 -7.55
CA TYR A 327 -10.23 4.48 -6.21
C TYR A 327 -8.94 5.04 -5.64
N PHE A 328 -8.92 6.30 -5.22
CA PHE A 328 -7.71 6.92 -4.68
C PHE A 328 -7.95 7.51 -3.29
N THR A 329 -6.89 7.52 -2.50
CA THR A 329 -6.80 8.23 -1.21
C THR A 329 -5.77 9.34 -1.27
N ASP A 330 -5.84 10.24 -0.30
CA ASP A 330 -4.97 11.40 -0.22
C ASP A 330 -3.56 10.99 0.23
N ASP A 331 -2.61 11.04 -0.70
CA ASP A 331 -1.20 10.73 -0.52
C ASP A 331 -0.30 11.84 -1.10
N TRP A 332 -0.79 13.08 -1.17
CA TRP A 332 0.00 14.27 -1.48
C TRP A 332 0.91 14.65 -0.31
N ASP A 333 1.83 13.75 0.06
CA ASP A 333 2.51 13.74 1.36
C ASP A 333 3.20 15.07 1.70
N GLU A 334 4.04 15.58 0.79
CA GLU A 334 4.74 16.85 0.96
C GLU A 334 3.78 18.03 1.18
N GLN A 335 2.68 18.06 0.43
CA GLN A 335 1.67 19.10 0.55
C GLN A 335 0.88 18.96 1.84
N ASN A 336 0.57 17.74 2.24
CA ASN A 336 -0.16 17.42 3.47
C ASN A 336 0.64 17.78 4.72
N LEU A 337 1.97 17.65 4.71
CA LEU A 337 2.84 18.11 5.81
C LEU A 337 2.73 19.63 6.05
N SER A 338 2.38 20.40 5.02
CA SER A 338 2.18 21.85 5.14
C SER A 338 0.78 22.27 5.63
N LEU A 339 -0.15 21.32 5.78
CA LEU A 339 -1.52 21.58 6.23
C LEU A 339 -1.65 21.33 7.74
N GLU A 340 -2.28 22.27 8.45
CA GLU A 340 -2.51 22.17 9.91
C GLU A 340 -3.26 20.89 10.33
N CYS A 341 -4.15 20.39 9.46
CA CYS A 341 -4.94 19.18 9.69
C CYS A 341 -4.37 17.94 8.99
N GLY A 342 -3.28 18.07 8.24
CA GLY A 342 -2.69 16.98 7.46
C GLY A 342 -3.53 16.56 6.26
N GLY A 343 -3.33 15.30 5.84
CA GLY A 343 -3.97 14.71 4.67
C GLY A 343 -5.31 14.03 4.97
N GLY A 344 -6.00 13.65 3.90
CA GLY A 344 -7.28 12.91 3.92
C GLY A 344 -8.42 13.61 3.18
N LYS A 345 -8.15 14.71 2.49
CA LYS A 345 -9.16 15.54 1.79
C LYS A 345 -9.36 15.14 0.33
N ASP A 346 -8.32 14.59 -0.31
CA ASP A 346 -8.36 14.15 -1.70
C ASP A 346 -8.64 12.64 -1.80
N THR A 347 -9.90 12.26 -1.62
CA THR A 347 -10.32 10.85 -1.76
C THR A 347 -11.49 10.74 -2.73
N GLY A 348 -11.45 9.78 -3.64
CA GLY A 348 -12.45 9.71 -4.68
C GLY A 348 -12.35 8.50 -5.60
N VAL A 349 -13.33 8.39 -6.48
CA VAL A 349 -13.42 7.37 -7.51
C VAL A 349 -13.36 8.07 -8.86
N TYR A 350 -12.31 7.80 -9.63
CA TYR A 350 -12.15 8.26 -11.00
C TYR A 350 -12.69 7.21 -11.97
N ASN A 351 -13.63 7.58 -12.82
CA ASN A 351 -14.08 6.76 -13.93
C ASN A 351 -13.12 6.95 -15.13
N LEU A 352 -12.47 5.87 -15.58
CA LEU A 352 -11.47 5.94 -16.64
C LEU A 352 -12.08 6.21 -18.03
N GLU A 353 -13.37 5.92 -18.21
CA GLU A 353 -14.08 6.08 -19.49
C GLU A 353 -14.44 7.54 -19.78
N ASP A 354 -15.08 8.22 -18.83
CA ASP A 354 -15.58 9.60 -19.01
C ASP A 354 -14.75 10.66 -18.27
N GLY A 355 -13.85 10.24 -17.38
CA GLY A 355 -12.99 11.10 -16.58
C GLY A 355 -13.68 11.76 -15.38
N ASN A 356 -14.90 11.36 -15.03
CA ASN A 356 -15.63 11.90 -13.89
C ASN A 356 -15.02 11.43 -12.56
N ILE A 357 -15.05 12.30 -11.56
CA ILE A 357 -14.62 12.00 -10.18
C ILE A 357 -15.83 12.07 -9.25
N GLU A 358 -16.10 10.96 -8.59
CA GLU A 358 -17.05 10.88 -7.48
C GLU A 358 -16.26 10.88 -6.16
N TYR A 359 -16.37 11.94 -5.38
CA TYR A 359 -15.81 11.97 -4.04
C TYR A 359 -16.68 11.13 -3.12
N PHE A 360 -16.07 10.24 -2.35
CA PHE A 360 -16.77 9.50 -1.31
C PHE A 360 -16.28 9.95 0.05
N TYR A 361 -17.19 9.97 1.02
CA TYR A 361 -16.87 10.21 2.43
C TYR A 361 -16.24 11.59 2.72
N PRO A 362 -16.98 12.71 2.53
CA PRO A 362 -16.48 14.07 2.75
C PRO A 362 -16.09 14.38 4.21
N GLU A 363 -16.41 13.49 5.15
CA GLU A 363 -16.12 13.60 6.59
C GLU A 363 -15.01 12.64 7.05
N LEU A 364 -14.07 12.26 6.17
CA LEU A 364 -12.93 11.43 6.59
C LEU A 364 -12.15 12.18 7.68
N PRO A 365 -11.77 11.49 8.78
CA PRO A 365 -10.81 12.05 9.71
C PRO A 365 -9.53 12.41 8.96
N LEU A 366 -8.93 13.54 9.32
CA LEU A 366 -7.68 14.03 8.74
C LEU A 366 -6.51 13.68 9.66
N SER A 367 -5.31 13.55 9.10
CA SER A 367 -4.11 13.29 9.90
C SER A 367 -2.83 13.70 9.21
N CYS A 368 -1.91 14.28 9.99
CA CYS A 368 -0.56 14.58 9.55
C CYS A 368 0.37 13.35 9.60
N ILE A 369 -0.01 12.30 10.35
CA ILE A 369 0.83 11.11 10.56
C ILE A 369 0.42 10.01 9.60
N CYS A 370 -0.83 9.56 9.68
CA CYS A 370 -1.32 8.46 8.86
C CYS A 370 -2.70 8.83 8.32
N PRO A 371 -2.78 9.51 7.15
CA PRO A 371 -4.06 9.76 6.49
C PRO A 371 -4.74 8.42 6.13
N PRO A 372 -6.05 8.47 5.77
CA PRO A 372 -6.77 7.27 5.34
C PRO A 372 -6.02 6.51 4.25
N THR A 373 -5.76 5.22 4.46
CA THR A 373 -4.97 4.41 3.51
C THR A 373 -5.56 3.01 3.29
N TRP A 374 -5.34 2.45 2.11
CA TRP A 374 -5.85 1.13 1.74
C TRP A 374 -5.05 0.01 2.38
N VAL A 375 -5.74 -0.88 3.08
CA VAL A 375 -5.15 -2.09 3.68
C VAL A 375 -5.93 -3.30 3.22
N ILE A 376 -5.25 -4.26 2.59
CA ILE A 376 -5.87 -5.51 2.18
C ILE A 376 -5.96 -6.43 3.41
N PRO A 377 -7.16 -6.92 3.75
CA PRO A 377 -7.32 -7.92 4.80
C PRO A 377 -6.48 -9.18 4.53
N SER A 378 -5.70 -9.63 5.51
CA SER A 378 -4.92 -10.88 5.46
C SER A 378 -4.92 -11.57 6.85
N LEU A 379 -4.52 -12.84 6.96
CA LEU A 379 -4.60 -13.61 8.22
C LEU A 379 -3.28 -14.21 8.72
#